data_AF-A0A974WVL3-F1
#
_entry.id   AF-A0A974WVL3-F1
#
_cell.length_a   1.000
_cell.length_b   1.000
_cell.length_c   1.000
_cell.angle_alpha   90.00
_cell.angle_beta   90.00
_cell.angle_gamma   90.00
#
_symmetry.space_group_name_H-M   'P 1'
#
loop_
_entity.id
_entity.type
_entity.pdbx_description
1 polymer ?
#
loop_
_entity_poly.entity_id
_entity_poly.type
_entity_poly.pdbx_seq_one_letter_code
_entity_poly.pdbx_strand_id
1 'polypeptide(L)'
;MERSLFSANFKKDYVAYSAIVIFFVIVIMELFMAIYIPVHLQSENVWAEQVSRQEMLDRFDNLRNRLYGFRSKDDRAEEEAKIILKTLNAFADYLRENEANMTQEQIAGCISCIGRLSVIENRLAKRGAYSSTIRLKTDNYIEILRRKLVKNKSEESGK
;
A
#
# COMPACT_ATOMS: atom_id res chain seq x y z
N MET A 1 84.11 -29.18 -6.81
CA MET A 1 83.52 -28.19 -5.90
C MET A 1 82.26 -27.67 -6.58
N GLU A 2 81.15 -28.41 -6.49
CA GLU A 2 79.89 -28.01 -7.15
C GLU A 2 78.71 -28.42 -6.27
N ARG A 3 78.26 -27.49 -5.41
CA ARG A 3 76.96 -27.57 -4.75
C ARG A 3 76.48 -26.16 -4.42
N SER A 4 75.72 -25.54 -5.31
CA SER A 4 74.85 -24.41 -4.92
C SER A 4 73.77 -24.00 -5.94
N LEU A 5 73.70 -24.56 -7.14
CA LEU A 5 72.71 -24.11 -8.14
C LEU A 5 71.35 -24.82 -8.07
N PHE A 6 71.24 -25.98 -7.44
CA PHE A 6 70.00 -26.77 -7.45
C PHE A 6 68.96 -26.34 -6.40
N SER A 7 69.34 -25.55 -5.39
CA SER A 7 68.47 -25.18 -4.27
C SER A 7 67.59 -23.94 -4.52
N ALA A 8 67.97 -23.07 -5.46
CA ALA A 8 67.24 -21.81 -5.70
C ALA A 8 66.06 -21.96 -6.68
N ASN A 9 66.17 -22.87 -7.65
CA ASN A 9 65.13 -23.11 -8.65
C ASN A 9 63.88 -23.77 -8.04
N PHE A 10 64.03 -24.72 -7.11
CA PHE A 10 62.90 -25.33 -6.39
C PHE A 10 62.05 -24.33 -5.60
N LYS A 11 62.67 -23.31 -5.00
CA LYS A 11 61.92 -22.25 -4.30
C LYS A 11 61.16 -21.35 -5.29
N LYS A 12 61.77 -21.05 -6.45
CA LYS A 12 61.13 -20.24 -7.50
C LYS A 12 59.96 -20.98 -8.15
N ASP A 13 60.12 -22.27 -8.45
CA ASP A 13 59.08 -23.08 -9.05
C ASP A 13 57.92 -23.34 -8.08
N TYR A 14 58.21 -23.50 -6.79
CA TYR A 14 57.18 -23.59 -5.75
C TYR A 14 56.37 -22.29 -5.64
N VAL A 15 57.04 -21.14 -5.65
CA VAL A 15 56.37 -19.82 -5.64
C VAL A 15 55.51 -19.64 -6.89
N ALA A 16 56.02 -20.01 -8.07
CA ALA A 16 55.26 -19.94 -9.32
C ALA A 16 54.02 -20.85 -9.29
N TYR A 17 54.15 -22.09 -8.82
CA TYR A 17 53.03 -23.02 -8.69
C TYR A 17 51.99 -22.51 -7.68
N SER A 18 52.43 -21.96 -6.55
CA SER A 18 51.54 -21.36 -5.56
C SER A 18 50.78 -20.14 -6.11
N ALA A 19 51.44 -19.31 -6.93
CA ALA A 19 50.81 -18.16 -7.57
C ALA A 19 49.74 -18.57 -8.58
N ILE A 20 49.98 -19.64 -9.35
CA ILE A 20 48.99 -20.21 -10.27
C ILE A 20 47.77 -20.72 -9.49
N VAL A 21 47.98 -21.45 -8.39
CA VAL A 21 46.88 -21.96 -7.55
C VAL A 21 46.07 -20.81 -6.95
N ILE A 22 46.74 -19.79 -6.38
CA ILE A 22 46.08 -18.61 -5.83
C ILE A 22 45.29 -17.87 -6.90
N PHE A 23 45.84 -17.71 -8.10
CA PHE A 23 45.15 -17.09 -9.22
C PHE A 23 43.85 -17.82 -9.56
N PHE A 24 43.89 -19.15 -9.67
CA PHE A 24 42.68 -19.94 -9.91
C PHE A 24 41.66 -19.84 -8.77
N VAL A 25 42.11 -19.82 -7.51
CA VAL A 25 41.23 -19.62 -6.35
C VAL A 25 40.52 -18.26 -6.42
N ILE A 26 41.26 -17.19 -6.74
CA ILE A 26 40.69 -15.84 -6.90
C ILE A 26 39.66 -15.83 -8.02
N VAL A 27 39.98 -16.39 -9.19
CA VAL A 27 39.07 -16.45 -10.34
C VAL A 27 37.78 -17.23 -10.00
N ILE A 28 37.90 -18.37 -9.29
CA ILE A 28 36.73 -19.14 -8.86
C ILE A 28 35.89 -18.33 -7.88
N MET A 29 36.52 -17.61 -6.94
CA MET A 29 35.81 -16.75 -6.00
C MET A 29 35.07 -15.62 -6.72
N GLU A 30 35.70 -15.00 -7.70
CA GLU A 30 35.11 -13.92 -8.49
C GLU A 30 33.90 -14.42 -9.30
N LEU A 31 34.03 -15.59 -9.93
CA LEU A 31 32.92 -16.24 -10.62
C LEU A 31 31.77 -16.58 -9.66
N PHE A 32 32.09 -17.09 -8.46
CA PHE A 32 31.10 -17.37 -7.44
C PHE A 32 30.38 -16.10 -7.00
N MET A 33 31.11 -15.01 -6.76
CA MET A 33 30.54 -13.73 -6.35
C MET A 33 29.64 -13.13 -7.44
N ALA A 34 30.06 -13.22 -8.71
CA ALA A 34 29.31 -12.75 -9.86
C ALA A 34 27.96 -13.47 -10.03
N ILE A 35 27.86 -14.74 -9.62
CA ILE A 35 26.61 -15.52 -9.65
C ILE A 35 25.81 -15.34 -8.36
N TYR A 36 26.48 -15.30 -7.20
CA TYR A 36 25.85 -15.23 -5.90
C TYR A 36 25.11 -13.90 -5.69
N ILE A 37 25.72 -12.77 -6.06
CA ILE A 37 25.12 -11.44 -5.90
C ILE A 37 23.75 -11.32 -6.58
N PRO A 38 23.58 -11.62 -7.90
CA PRO A 38 22.28 -11.48 -8.55
C PRO A 38 21.24 -12.47 -8.02
N VAL A 39 21.64 -13.71 -7.67
CA VAL A 39 20.73 -14.69 -7.07
C VAL A 39 20.24 -14.24 -5.70
N HIS A 40 21.13 -13.71 -4.88
CA HIS A 40 20.78 -13.21 -3.56
C HIS A 40 19.85 -11.99 -3.66
N LEU A 41 20.16 -11.03 -4.53
CA LEU A 41 19.31 -9.86 -4.80
C LEU A 41 17.92 -10.23 -5.32
N GLN A 42 17.82 -11.21 -6.21
CA GLN A 42 16.51 -11.69 -6.67
C GLN A 42 15.69 -12.26 -5.53
N SER A 43 16.32 -13.03 -4.64
CA SER A 43 15.64 -13.54 -3.46
C SER A 43 15.15 -12.41 -2.55
N GLU A 44 16.02 -11.46 -2.20
CA GLU A 44 15.65 -10.31 -1.35
C GLU A 44 14.52 -9.48 -1.95
N ASN A 45 14.51 -9.25 -3.26
CA ASN A 45 13.44 -8.53 -3.94
C ASN A 45 12.10 -9.26 -3.87
N VAL A 46 12.09 -10.58 -4.07
CA VAL A 46 10.87 -11.40 -3.93
C VAL A 46 10.38 -11.37 -2.48
N TRP A 47 11.29 -11.46 -1.51
CA TRP A 47 10.95 -11.33 -0.10
C TRP A 47 10.38 -9.93 0.23
N ALA A 48 11.00 -8.87 -0.28
CA ALA A 48 10.54 -7.49 -0.08
C ALA A 48 9.15 -7.25 -0.67
N GLU A 49 8.84 -7.85 -1.82
CA GLU A 49 7.50 -7.79 -2.42
C GLU A 49 6.46 -8.49 -1.55
N GLN A 50 6.76 -9.71 -1.07
CA GLN A 50 5.87 -10.45 -0.18
C GLN A 50 5.64 -9.73 1.14
N VAL A 51 6.68 -9.13 1.72
CA VAL A 51 6.57 -8.32 2.95
C VAL A 51 5.70 -7.09 2.71
N SER A 52 5.90 -6.37 1.61
CA SER A 52 5.11 -5.17 1.28
C SER A 52 3.62 -5.49 1.09
N ARG A 53 3.34 -6.63 0.46
CA ARG A 53 1.99 -7.16 0.27
C ARG A 53 1.33 -7.53 1.58
N GLN A 54 2.03 -8.24 2.45
CA GLN A 54 1.53 -8.58 3.78
C GLN A 54 1.25 -7.31 4.60
N GLU A 55 2.16 -6.34 4.57
CA GLU A 55 1.97 -5.05 5.25
C GLU A 55 0.72 -4.32 4.75
N MET A 56 0.45 -4.35 3.44
CA MET A 56 -0.75 -3.75 2.86
C MET A 56 -2.02 -4.40 3.42
N LEU A 57 -2.10 -5.74 3.42
CA LEU A 57 -3.23 -6.48 3.96
C LEU A 57 -3.44 -6.19 5.45
N ASP A 58 -2.36 -6.22 6.24
CA ASP A 58 -2.42 -5.94 7.66
C ASP A 58 -2.95 -4.53 7.94
N ARG A 59 -2.45 -3.51 7.21
CA ARG A 59 -2.94 -2.12 7.34
C ARG A 59 -4.42 -2.01 6.95
N PHE A 60 -4.82 -2.70 5.89
CA PHE A 60 -6.19 -2.73 5.41
C PHE A 60 -7.14 -3.35 6.44
N ASP A 61 -6.82 -4.54 6.95
CA ASP A 61 -7.61 -5.23 7.95
C ASP A 61 -7.66 -4.47 9.28
N ASN A 62 -6.54 -3.87 9.69
CA ASN A 62 -6.51 -3.01 10.88
C ASN A 62 -7.44 -1.80 10.74
N LEU A 63 -7.52 -1.18 9.56
CA LEU A 63 -8.46 -0.08 9.32
C LEU A 63 -9.91 -0.58 9.32
N ARG A 64 -10.17 -1.71 8.65
CA ARG A 64 -11.49 -2.33 8.60
C ARG A 64 -12.01 -2.71 9.99
N ASN A 65 -11.17 -3.30 10.83
CA ASN A 65 -11.49 -3.67 12.21
C ASN A 65 -11.78 -2.44 13.09
N ARG A 66 -11.02 -1.36 12.92
CA ARG A 66 -11.28 -0.08 13.62
C ARG A 66 -12.64 0.49 13.25
N LEU A 67 -13.01 0.47 11.96
CA LEU A 67 -14.31 0.95 11.50
C LEU A 67 -15.47 0.03 11.90
N TYR A 68 -15.26 -1.29 11.97
CA TYR A 68 -16.25 -2.24 12.52
C TYR A 68 -16.60 -1.93 13.98
N GLY A 69 -15.59 -1.60 14.77
CA GLY A 69 -15.75 -1.24 16.18
C GLY A 69 -16.08 0.23 16.43
N PHE A 70 -16.24 1.04 15.39
CA PHE A 70 -16.40 2.48 15.52
C PHE A 70 -17.71 2.83 16.21
N ARG A 71 -17.62 3.60 17.30
CA ARG A 71 -18.75 4.12 18.06
C ARG A 71 -18.52 5.61 18.31
N SER A 72 -19.53 6.42 18.04
CA SER A 72 -19.50 7.86 18.32
C SER A 72 -20.76 8.28 19.06
N LYS A 73 -20.70 9.41 19.78
CA LYS A 73 -21.90 10.06 20.33
C LYS A 73 -22.74 10.75 19.27
N ASP A 74 -22.15 10.96 18.08
CA ASP A 74 -22.80 11.52 16.91
C ASP A 74 -23.21 10.37 15.98
N ASP A 75 -24.51 10.09 15.91
CA ASP A 75 -25.07 9.00 15.08
C ASP A 75 -24.65 9.12 13.61
N ARG A 76 -24.47 10.35 13.11
CA ARG A 76 -24.05 10.60 11.73
C ARG A 76 -22.61 10.16 11.49
N ALA A 77 -21.75 10.37 12.49
CA ALA A 77 -20.38 9.91 12.40
C ALA A 77 -20.33 8.37 12.37
N GLU A 78 -21.24 7.70 13.09
CA GLU A 78 -21.38 6.25 13.03
C GLU A 78 -21.91 5.77 11.66
N GLU A 79 -22.89 6.47 11.08
CA GLU A 79 -23.37 6.17 9.72
C GLU A 79 -22.31 6.40 8.64
N GLU A 80 -21.56 7.49 8.72
CA GLU A 80 -20.45 7.77 7.82
C GLU A 80 -19.36 6.69 7.92
N ALA A 81 -19.02 6.25 9.14
CA ALA A 81 -18.10 5.13 9.36
C ALA A 81 -18.63 3.82 8.72
N LYS A 82 -19.94 3.55 8.82
CA LYS A 82 -20.57 2.38 8.18
C LYS A 82 -20.51 2.45 6.65
N ILE A 83 -20.66 3.63 6.05
CA ILE A 83 -20.53 3.82 4.59
C ILE A 83 -19.08 3.52 4.15
N ILE A 84 -18.11 4.04 4.88
CA ILE A 84 -16.68 3.78 4.60
C ILE A 84 -16.41 2.29 4.74
N LEU A 85 -16.92 1.65 5.80
CA LEU A 85 -16.77 0.22 6.04
C LEU A 85 -17.37 -0.63 4.92
N LYS A 86 -18.57 -0.27 4.42
CA LYS A 86 -19.21 -0.98 3.30
C LYS A 86 -18.36 -0.92 2.03
N THR A 87 -17.77 0.24 1.76
CA THR A 87 -16.85 0.43 0.63
C THR A 87 -15.59 -0.40 0.80
N LEU A 88 -15.01 -0.42 2.01
CA LEU A 88 -13.87 -1.27 2.33
C LEU A 88 -14.20 -2.75 2.16
N ASN A 89 -15.38 -3.21 2.58
CA ASN A 89 -15.78 -4.60 2.40
C ASN A 89 -15.84 -4.98 0.91
N ALA A 90 -16.39 -4.12 0.04
CA ALA A 90 -16.36 -4.35 -1.40
C ALA A 90 -14.93 -4.35 -1.97
N PHE A 91 -14.04 -3.51 -1.43
CA PHE A 91 -12.64 -3.50 -1.83
C PHE A 91 -11.87 -4.72 -1.31
N ALA A 92 -12.28 -5.30 -0.19
CA ALA A 92 -11.68 -6.52 0.35
C ALA A 92 -11.87 -7.70 -0.61
N ASP A 93 -13.04 -7.80 -1.25
CA ASP A 93 -13.31 -8.82 -2.26
C ASP A 93 -12.39 -8.64 -3.48
N TYR A 94 -12.23 -7.39 -3.94
CA TYR A 94 -11.30 -7.06 -5.03
C TYR A 94 -9.85 -7.40 -4.69
N LEU A 95 -9.39 -7.05 -3.49
CA LEU A 95 -8.06 -7.39 -3.00
C LEU A 95 -7.89 -8.91 -2.98
N ARG A 96 -8.83 -9.66 -2.43
CA ARG A 96 -8.73 -11.13 -2.34
C ARG A 96 -8.55 -11.80 -3.70
N GLU A 97 -9.19 -11.29 -4.75
CA GLU A 97 -9.10 -11.85 -6.10
C GLU A 97 -7.85 -11.42 -6.85
N ASN A 98 -7.34 -10.21 -6.60
CA ASN A 98 -6.31 -9.59 -7.44
C ASN A 98 -4.97 -9.42 -6.73
N GLU A 99 -4.91 -9.60 -5.40
CA GLU A 99 -3.72 -9.38 -4.59
C GLU A 99 -2.53 -10.09 -5.23
N ALA A 100 -2.64 -11.38 -5.52
CA ALA A 100 -1.61 -12.23 -6.15
C ALA A 100 -0.86 -11.55 -7.32
N ASN A 101 -1.58 -10.77 -8.13
CA ASN A 101 -1.09 -10.17 -9.36
C ASN A 101 -0.78 -8.66 -9.23
N MET A 102 -0.86 -8.08 -8.04
CA MET A 102 -0.58 -6.66 -7.85
C MET A 102 0.91 -6.36 -7.97
N THR A 103 1.24 -5.30 -8.69
CA THR A 103 2.61 -4.79 -8.78
C THR A 103 3.00 -4.03 -7.51
N GLN A 104 4.30 -3.88 -7.25
CA GLN A 104 4.80 -3.14 -6.09
C GLN A 104 4.30 -1.68 -6.05
N GLU A 105 4.17 -1.02 -7.20
CA GLU A 105 3.61 0.34 -7.29
C GLU A 105 2.14 0.38 -6.88
N GLN A 106 1.35 -0.62 -7.28
CA GLN A 106 -0.06 -0.72 -6.89
C GLN A 106 -0.21 -0.98 -5.39
N ILE A 107 0.66 -1.82 -4.82
CA ILE A 107 0.72 -2.08 -3.38
C ILE A 107 1.04 -0.78 -2.63
N ALA A 108 2.07 -0.04 -3.05
CA ALA A 108 2.43 1.24 -2.45
C ALA A 108 1.29 2.28 -2.55
N GLY A 109 0.61 2.32 -3.70
CA GLY A 109 -0.57 3.15 -3.91
C GLY A 109 -1.72 2.79 -2.95
N CYS A 110 -1.98 1.49 -2.76
CA CYS A 110 -2.99 1.02 -1.80
C CYS A 110 -2.63 1.39 -0.37
N ILE A 111 -1.39 1.18 0.06
CA ILE A 111 -0.91 1.58 1.39
C ILE A 111 -1.11 3.08 1.61
N SER A 112 -0.80 3.92 0.62
CA SER A 112 -1.00 5.37 0.68
C SER A 112 -2.49 5.72 0.82
N CYS A 113 -3.36 5.10 0.02
CA CYS A 113 -4.81 5.28 0.11
C CYS A 113 -5.38 4.86 1.47
N ILE A 114 -4.96 3.71 2.00
CA ILE A 114 -5.33 3.23 3.35
C ILE A 114 -4.87 4.24 4.41
N GLY A 115 -3.68 4.81 4.26
CA GLY A 115 -3.17 5.86 5.12
C GLY A 115 -4.06 7.11 5.13
N ARG A 116 -4.51 7.58 3.95
CA ARG A 116 -5.43 8.72 3.84
C ARG A 116 -6.79 8.42 4.49
N LEU A 117 -7.30 7.21 4.29
CA LEU A 117 -8.56 6.78 4.89
C LEU A 117 -8.46 6.66 6.42
N SER A 118 -7.29 6.26 6.93
CA SER A 118 -7.00 6.25 8.37
C SER A 118 -7.01 7.67 8.96
N VAL A 119 -6.57 8.68 8.21
CA VAL A 119 -6.68 10.09 8.65
C VAL A 119 -8.14 10.52 8.75
N ILE A 120 -8.97 10.10 7.80
CA ILE A 120 -10.42 10.37 7.80
C ILE A 120 -11.09 9.71 9.00
N GLU A 121 -10.80 8.44 9.26
CA GLU A 121 -11.30 7.70 10.43
C GLU A 121 -10.91 8.41 11.75
N ASN A 122 -9.64 8.80 11.89
CA ASN A 122 -9.17 9.55 13.05
C ASN A 122 -9.87 10.91 13.21
N ARG A 123 -10.13 11.61 12.09
CA ARG A 123 -10.90 12.86 12.09
C ARG A 123 -12.32 12.61 12.53
N LEU A 124 -12.97 11.56 12.03
CA LEU A 124 -14.34 11.18 12.37
C LEU A 124 -14.47 10.87 13.86
N ALA A 125 -13.48 10.13 14.42
CA ALA A 125 -13.40 9.84 15.85
C ALA A 125 -13.27 11.09 16.72
N LYS A 126 -12.48 12.09 16.29
CA LYS A 126 -12.14 13.27 17.10
C LYS A 126 -13.04 14.48 16.89
N ARG A 127 -13.51 14.70 15.66
CA ARG A 127 -14.22 15.91 15.22
C ARG A 127 -15.68 15.67 14.83
N GLY A 128 -16.16 14.42 14.84
CA GLY A 128 -17.54 14.08 14.47
C GLY A 128 -17.76 14.05 12.96
N ALA A 129 -19.03 14.03 12.55
CA ALA A 129 -19.44 13.83 11.16
C ALA A 129 -18.91 14.90 10.18
N TYR A 130 -18.77 14.52 8.91
CA TYR A 130 -18.49 15.43 7.79
C TYR A 130 -19.76 16.13 7.33
N SER A 131 -20.89 15.46 7.42
CA SER A 131 -22.19 15.98 7.05
C SER A 131 -22.70 17.02 8.05
N SER A 132 -23.33 18.07 7.51
CA SER A 132 -24.13 19.01 8.28
C SER A 132 -25.60 18.80 7.92
N THR A 133 -26.46 18.73 8.93
CA THR A 133 -27.91 18.77 8.68
C THR A 133 -28.32 20.18 8.36
N ILE A 134 -28.60 20.43 7.08
CA ILE A 134 -29.39 21.59 6.67
C ILE A 134 -30.84 21.24 6.96
N ARG A 135 -31.42 21.84 8.01
CA ARG A 135 -32.87 21.73 8.22
C ARG A 135 -33.57 22.41 7.05
N LEU A 136 -34.22 21.61 6.20
CA LEU A 136 -35.05 22.14 5.12
C LEU A 136 -36.17 22.95 5.78
N LYS A 137 -36.22 24.27 5.55
CA LYS A 137 -37.34 25.11 5.98
C LYS A 137 -38.54 24.81 5.09
N THR A 138 -39.27 23.76 5.42
CA THR A 138 -40.44 23.28 4.69
C THR A 138 -41.49 24.38 4.55
N ASP A 139 -41.61 25.27 5.54
CA ASP A 139 -42.57 26.38 5.53
C ASP A 139 -42.35 27.34 4.35
N ASN A 140 -41.10 27.75 4.11
CA ASN A 140 -40.76 28.61 2.96
C ASN A 140 -41.02 27.90 1.63
N TYR A 141 -40.75 26.59 1.57
CA TYR A 141 -40.94 25.81 0.35
C TYR A 141 -42.43 25.64 0.02
N ILE A 142 -43.26 25.33 1.02
CA ILE A 142 -44.71 25.24 0.90
C ILE A 142 -45.31 26.59 0.51
N GLU A 143 -44.80 27.69 1.08
CA GLU A 143 -45.28 29.04 0.75
C GLU A 143 -44.98 29.41 -0.71
N ILE A 144 -43.78 29.09 -1.21
CA ILE A 144 -43.40 29.30 -2.62
C ILE A 144 -44.29 28.46 -3.55
N LEU A 145 -44.55 27.19 -3.19
CA LEU A 145 -45.44 26.33 -3.97
C LEU A 145 -46.88 26.84 -3.99
N ARG A 146 -47.39 27.29 -2.84
CA ARG A 146 -48.74 27.87 -2.74
C ARG A 146 -48.84 29.15 -3.59
N ARG A 147 -47.82 30.01 -3.57
CA ARG A 147 -47.77 31.24 -4.37
C ARG A 147 -47.75 30.97 -5.87
N LYS A 148 -47.01 29.93 -6.31
CA LYS A 148 -47.01 29.49 -7.72
C LYS A 148 -48.35 28.91 -8.16
N LEU A 149 -49.01 28.11 -7.31
CA LEU A 149 -50.34 27.56 -7.57
C LEU A 149 -51.41 28.65 -7.75
N VAL A 150 -51.39 29.68 -6.90
CA VAL A 150 -52.33 30.82 -7.02
C VAL A 150 -52.09 31.59 -8.32
N LYS A 151 -50.83 31.84 -8.69
CA LYS A 151 -50.47 32.54 -9.93
C LYS A 151 -50.92 31.77 -11.19
N ASN A 152 -50.75 30.45 -11.20
CA ASN A 152 -51.17 29.61 -12.32
C ASN A 152 -52.70 29.59 -12.48
N LYS A 153 -53.43 29.57 -11.36
CA LYS A 153 -54.90 29.59 -11.35
C LYS A 153 -55.49 30.93 -11.83
N SER A 154 -54.78 32.05 -11.57
CA SER A 154 -55.15 33.36 -12.12
C SER A 154 -54.85 33.51 -13.61
N GLU A 155 -53.87 32.77 -14.14
CA GLU A 155 -53.55 32.75 -15.58
C GLU A 155 -54.52 31.86 -16.38
N GLU A 156 -55.10 30.82 -15.76
CA GLU A 156 -56.15 29.98 -16.35
C GLU A 156 -57.55 30.61 -16.30
N SER A 157 -57.84 31.44 -15.30
CA SER A 157 -59.15 32.11 -15.16
C SER A 157 -59.27 33.45 -15.91
N GLY A 158 -58.20 33.88 -16.58
CA GLY A 158 -58.11 35.10 -17.39
C GLY A 158 -58.03 34.86 -18.91
N LYS A 159 -58.25 33.62 -19.35
CA LYS A 159 -58.52 33.26 -20.75
C LYS A 159 -59.98 32.88 -20.91
#